data_AF-A0A954QWH0-F1
#
_entry.id   AF-A0A954QWH0-F1
#
_cell.length_a   1.000
_cell.length_b   1.000
_cell.length_c   1.000
_cell.angle_alpha   90.00
_cell.angle_beta   90.00
_cell.angle_gamma   90.00
#
_symmetry.space_group_name_H-M   'P 1'
#
loop_
_entity.id
_entity.type
_entity.pdbx_description
1 polymer ?
#
loop_
_entity_poly.entity_id
_entity_poly.type
_entity_poly.pdbx_seq_one_letter_code
_entity_poly.pdbx_strand_id
1 'polypeptide(L)'
;MTDESSAAGQDTPPSAKGPSLNGLHIAALESRRASDMERLIAKYGGTPHVSPSMREVAVSEQREAIDFAYRVITGEINIVIFLTGVGFEHLLTAIERSVDKQRFLDALSDITTVVRGPKPAAALRRAGITATVKVPEPNTWRELLAALDAHVPITNQKVGLQEYGKSNSSLIAGLEARGAEVIPVRVYNWDLPTNIAPLEANIRGLIAGQIDALLFTSAHQAANLLRLSGELGLEQELRAALRHVIVASIGPTTSEMLRQNDLPVDLEPEHAKMGHLVLETAQRAQSLLVGRSARARIVEHSGSLPLDIHAAWYDGPFMRACRREASSVTPVWLMRQAGRYMAEYRAVREKVGFLDLCKDSALCAEVMVTAVKKLGVDAAIIFSDLLPILEPMGMDLEFAKGDGPVIHNPLREAKDVDRILELESMETLDFVMETVRLTRQEMAAEIPVIGFSGAPFTLVSYMIEGGGSRNYHHTKGLMYRDNGA
;
A
#
# COMPACT_ATOMS: atom_id res chain seq x y z
N MET A 1 -46.10 1.69 -49.24
CA MET A 1 -44.85 2.39 -49.60
C MET A 1 -44.58 3.33 -48.44
N THR A 2 -43.86 2.83 -47.42
CA THR A 2 -42.42 3.10 -47.11
C THR A 2 -42.31 4.45 -46.36
N ASP A 3 -41.68 4.63 -45.20
CA ASP A 3 -40.66 3.92 -44.40
C ASP A 3 -40.80 4.39 -42.94
N GLU A 4 -40.67 3.53 -41.92
CA GLU A 4 -39.46 3.27 -41.11
C GLU A 4 -38.72 4.51 -40.54
N SER A 5 -38.76 4.68 -39.21
CA SER A 5 -37.54 4.66 -38.39
C SER A 5 -37.90 4.63 -36.89
N SER A 6 -37.50 3.52 -36.26
CA SER A 6 -37.46 3.31 -34.82
C SER A 6 -36.29 4.07 -34.21
N ALA A 7 -36.54 4.96 -33.26
CA ALA A 7 -35.51 5.42 -32.34
C ALA A 7 -35.41 4.40 -31.20
N ALA A 8 -34.41 3.53 -31.30
CA ALA A 8 -34.00 2.63 -30.23
C ALA A 8 -33.60 3.47 -29.00
N GLY A 9 -34.23 3.18 -27.86
CA GLY A 9 -33.78 3.68 -26.57
C GLY A 9 -32.37 3.21 -26.32
N GLN A 10 -31.47 4.15 -26.07
CA GLN A 10 -30.14 3.87 -25.56
C GLN A 10 -30.32 3.28 -24.16
N ASP A 11 -29.97 2.00 -24.01
CA ASP A 11 -29.86 1.32 -22.72
C ASP A 11 -28.78 2.02 -21.88
N THR A 12 -29.20 2.90 -21.00
CA THR A 12 -28.41 3.33 -19.85
C THR A 12 -28.24 2.12 -18.92
N PRO A 13 -27.00 1.71 -18.57
CA PRO A 13 -26.83 0.61 -17.63
C PRO A 13 -27.45 0.97 -16.28
N PRO A 14 -28.24 0.08 -15.66
CA PRO A 14 -28.91 0.39 -14.40
C PRO A 14 -27.87 0.57 -13.30
N SER A 15 -27.85 1.74 -12.67
CA SER A 15 -27.13 1.98 -11.42
C SER A 15 -27.64 1.01 -10.35
N ALA A 16 -26.86 -0.02 -10.00
CA ALA A 16 -27.20 -0.94 -8.93
C ALA A 16 -27.09 -0.22 -7.57
N LYS A 17 -28.18 0.40 -7.09
CA LYS A 17 -28.22 1.15 -5.81
C LYS A 17 -28.37 0.26 -4.57
N GLY A 18 -27.50 -0.74 -4.42
CA GLY A 18 -27.41 -1.56 -3.21
C GLY A 18 -26.11 -2.36 -3.14
N PRO A 19 -25.66 -2.79 -1.94
CA PRO A 19 -24.46 -3.61 -1.79
C PRO A 19 -24.59 -4.92 -2.59
N SER A 20 -23.66 -5.19 -3.50
CA SER A 20 -23.69 -6.35 -4.37
C SER A 20 -22.28 -6.88 -4.67
N LEU A 21 -22.14 -8.20 -4.58
CA LEU A 21 -21.01 -8.99 -5.03
C LEU A 21 -21.38 -9.89 -6.22
N ASN A 22 -22.51 -9.61 -6.90
CA ASN A 22 -23.03 -10.43 -7.98
C ASN A 22 -21.97 -10.66 -9.05
N GLY A 23 -21.71 -11.94 -9.36
CA GLY A 23 -20.74 -12.35 -10.38
C GLY A 23 -19.28 -12.27 -9.96
N LEU A 24 -18.98 -11.88 -8.72
CA LEU A 24 -17.62 -11.81 -8.20
C LEU A 24 -17.26 -13.07 -7.39
N HIS A 25 -16.02 -13.52 -7.55
CA HIS A 25 -15.41 -14.59 -6.79
C HIS A 25 -14.62 -14.03 -5.62
N ILE A 26 -14.99 -14.44 -4.40
CA ILE A 26 -14.51 -13.81 -3.18
C ILE A 26 -13.79 -14.85 -2.32
N ALA A 27 -12.47 -14.71 -2.20
CA ALA A 27 -11.67 -15.50 -1.29
C ALA A 27 -11.70 -14.92 0.13
N ALA A 28 -11.80 -15.77 1.14
CA ALA A 28 -11.65 -15.36 2.53
C ALA A 28 -10.81 -16.37 3.32
N LEU A 29 -9.94 -15.88 4.19
CA LEU A 29 -8.98 -16.72 4.91
C LEU A 29 -9.47 -17.17 6.31
N GLU A 30 -10.77 -17.03 6.57
CA GLU A 30 -11.40 -17.27 7.87
C GLU A 30 -11.35 -18.77 8.26
N SER A 31 -10.92 -19.04 9.50
CA SER A 31 -10.69 -20.42 9.97
C SER A 31 -11.72 -20.88 11.02
N ARG A 32 -12.24 -19.98 11.87
CA ARG A 32 -13.16 -20.33 12.97
C ARG A 32 -14.63 -20.22 12.56
N ARG A 33 -14.93 -19.27 11.68
CA ARG A 33 -16.31 -18.93 11.27
C ARG A 33 -16.48 -19.02 9.75
N ALA A 34 -15.87 -20.03 9.13
CA ALA A 34 -15.87 -20.20 7.68
C ALA A 34 -17.29 -20.25 7.09
N SER A 35 -18.19 -21.03 7.69
CA SER A 35 -19.58 -21.15 7.23
C SER A 35 -20.39 -19.86 7.36
N ASP A 36 -20.09 -19.02 8.37
CA ASP A 36 -20.70 -17.69 8.49
C ASP A 36 -20.20 -16.76 7.39
N MET A 37 -18.90 -16.81 7.08
CA MET A 37 -18.30 -16.03 6.01
C MET A 37 -18.87 -16.40 4.64
N GLU A 38 -18.98 -17.70 4.34
CA GLU A 38 -19.61 -18.21 3.12
C GLU A 38 -21.03 -17.69 2.95
N ARG A 39 -21.85 -17.78 4.02
CA ARG A 39 -23.23 -17.27 4.02
C ARG A 39 -23.29 -15.77 3.80
N LEU A 40 -22.38 -14.99 4.41
CA LEU A 40 -22.35 -13.54 4.24
C LEU A 40 -21.99 -13.14 2.82
N ILE A 41 -20.99 -13.79 2.21
CA ILE A 41 -20.60 -13.54 0.81
C ILE A 41 -21.76 -13.89 -0.13
N ALA A 42 -22.34 -15.08 0.03
CA ALA A 42 -23.46 -15.55 -0.77
C ALA A 42 -24.71 -14.67 -0.63
N LYS A 43 -24.95 -14.10 0.56
CA LYS A 43 -26.06 -13.17 0.82
C LYS A 43 -25.99 -11.92 -0.07
N TYR A 44 -24.79 -11.44 -0.40
CA TYR A 44 -24.61 -10.31 -1.32
C TYR A 44 -24.37 -10.76 -2.77
N GLY A 45 -24.52 -12.07 -3.07
CA GLY A 45 -24.46 -12.63 -4.41
C GLY A 45 -23.07 -12.98 -4.95
N GLY A 46 -22.05 -12.94 -4.08
CA GLY A 46 -20.70 -13.38 -4.43
C GLY A 46 -20.56 -14.91 -4.38
N THR A 47 -19.59 -15.43 -5.14
CA THR A 47 -19.19 -16.84 -5.08
C THR A 47 -18.09 -17.01 -4.03
N PRO A 48 -18.36 -17.67 -2.89
CA PRO A 48 -17.39 -17.77 -1.80
C PRO A 48 -16.33 -18.84 -2.05
N HIS A 49 -15.07 -18.48 -1.80
CA HIS A 49 -13.92 -19.40 -1.75
C HIS A 49 -13.25 -19.28 -0.38
N VAL A 50 -13.86 -19.85 0.66
CA VAL A 50 -13.35 -19.71 2.04
C VAL A 50 -12.34 -20.81 2.34
N SER A 51 -11.10 -20.41 2.60
CA SER A 51 -10.01 -21.32 2.94
C SER A 51 -9.49 -21.04 4.35
N PRO A 52 -9.57 -22.01 5.27
CA PRO A 52 -8.86 -21.91 6.54
C PRO A 52 -7.37 -21.64 6.29
N SER A 53 -6.79 -20.71 7.01
CA SER A 53 -5.39 -20.32 6.85
C SER A 53 -4.58 -20.45 8.14
N MET A 54 -5.22 -20.79 9.25
CA MET A 54 -4.55 -20.96 10.52
C MET A 54 -5.21 -22.00 11.40
N ARG A 55 -4.39 -22.61 12.26
CA ARG A 55 -4.81 -23.39 13.42
C ARG A 55 -3.98 -22.96 14.62
N GLU A 56 -4.61 -22.91 15.79
CA GLU A 56 -3.90 -22.73 17.06
C GLU A 56 -3.17 -24.03 17.39
N VAL A 57 -1.84 -23.97 17.48
CA VAL A 57 -1.00 -25.09 17.94
C VAL A 57 -0.29 -24.65 19.20
N ALA A 58 -0.43 -25.42 20.28
CA ALA A 58 0.33 -25.21 21.50
C ALA A 58 1.84 -25.39 21.19
N VAL A 59 2.67 -24.43 21.58
CA VAL A 59 4.13 -24.52 21.38
C VAL A 59 4.66 -25.72 22.17
N SER A 60 5.41 -26.59 21.50
CA SER A 60 5.96 -27.84 22.07
C SER A 60 6.97 -27.61 23.19
N GLU A 61 7.54 -26.40 23.30
CA GLU A 61 8.51 -26.02 24.32
C GLU A 61 7.88 -25.11 25.37
N GLN A 62 7.22 -25.70 26.38
CA GLN A 62 6.67 -24.99 27.56
C GLN A 62 7.75 -24.29 28.40
N ARG A 63 9.03 -24.51 28.11
CA ARG A 63 10.17 -24.04 28.92
C ARG A 63 10.27 -22.51 28.96
N GLU A 64 10.04 -21.81 27.84
CA GLU A 64 10.03 -20.34 27.80
C GLU A 64 8.91 -19.76 28.68
N ALA A 65 7.71 -20.35 28.64
CA ALA A 65 6.57 -19.91 29.44
C ALA A 65 6.80 -20.13 30.94
N ILE A 66 7.37 -21.28 31.31
CA ILE A 66 7.72 -21.62 32.70
C ILE A 66 8.80 -20.67 33.22
N ASP A 67 9.87 -20.45 32.45
CA ASP A 67 10.94 -19.50 32.79
C ASP A 67 10.39 -18.08 32.99
N PHE A 68 9.58 -17.60 32.03
CA PHE A 68 8.90 -16.31 32.12
C PHE A 68 8.09 -16.17 33.42
N ALA A 69 7.30 -17.19 33.78
CA ALA A 69 6.50 -17.16 34.99
C ALA A 69 7.36 -17.14 36.27
N TYR A 70 8.48 -17.87 36.31
CA TYR A 70 9.42 -17.77 37.43
C TYR A 70 10.09 -16.40 37.52
N ARG A 71 10.43 -15.76 36.39
CA ARG A 71 11.01 -14.41 36.36
C ARG A 71 10.03 -13.36 36.87
N VAL A 72 8.74 -13.51 36.61
CA VAL A 72 7.68 -12.68 37.23
C VAL A 72 7.60 -12.95 38.75
N ILE A 73 7.52 -14.22 39.16
CA ILE A 73 7.39 -14.61 40.58
C ILE A 73 8.59 -14.16 41.43
N THR A 74 9.79 -14.18 40.85
CA THR A 74 11.04 -13.78 41.53
C THR A 74 11.27 -12.28 41.52
N GLY A 75 10.41 -11.51 40.83
CA GLY A 75 10.52 -10.06 40.72
C GLY A 75 11.58 -9.58 39.73
N GLU A 76 12.14 -10.47 38.90
CA GLU A 76 13.02 -10.06 37.81
C GLU A 76 12.24 -9.29 36.72
N ILE A 77 10.99 -9.70 36.45
CA ILE A 77 10.07 -8.96 35.58
C ILE A 77 9.05 -8.23 36.46
N ASN A 78 9.03 -6.90 36.37
CA ASN A 78 8.15 -6.04 37.16
C ASN A 78 7.14 -5.24 36.31
N ILE A 79 7.16 -5.44 34.99
CA ILE A 79 6.19 -4.90 34.06
C ILE A 79 5.85 -5.99 33.06
N VAL A 80 4.55 -6.30 32.88
CA VAL A 80 4.10 -7.27 31.88
C VAL A 80 3.08 -6.65 30.93
N ILE A 81 3.34 -6.78 29.63
CA ILE A 81 2.49 -6.31 28.55
C ILE A 81 1.77 -7.52 27.93
N PHE A 82 0.44 -7.48 27.94
CA PHE A 82 -0.42 -8.49 27.33
C PHE A 82 -1.05 -7.98 26.03
N LEU A 83 -0.64 -8.57 24.91
CA LEU A 83 -1.14 -8.18 23.59
C LEU A 83 -2.50 -8.79 23.27
N THR A 84 -2.81 -9.98 23.81
CA THR A 84 -4.05 -10.70 23.51
C THR A 84 -4.62 -11.42 24.73
N GLY A 85 -5.95 -11.58 24.80
CA GLY A 85 -6.58 -12.37 25.87
C GLY A 85 -6.28 -13.87 25.77
N VAL A 86 -6.29 -14.41 24.55
CA VAL A 86 -6.00 -15.82 24.27
C VAL A 86 -4.57 -16.16 24.69
N GLY A 87 -3.60 -15.31 24.37
CA GLY A 87 -2.22 -15.51 24.79
C GLY A 87 -2.05 -15.55 26.32
N PHE A 88 -2.75 -14.71 27.07
CA PHE A 88 -2.74 -14.82 28.54
C PHE A 88 -3.32 -16.15 29.04
N GLU A 89 -4.42 -16.64 28.47
CA GLU A 89 -5.00 -17.93 28.84
C GLU A 89 -4.05 -19.10 28.54
N HIS A 90 -3.44 -19.09 27.36
CA HIS A 90 -2.44 -20.10 26.99
C HIS A 90 -1.20 -20.04 27.89
N LEU A 91 -0.77 -18.85 28.32
CA LEU A 91 0.30 -18.72 29.31
C LEU A 91 -0.06 -19.45 30.60
N LEU A 92 -1.27 -19.25 31.14
CA LEU A 92 -1.73 -19.94 32.34
C LEU A 92 -1.76 -21.46 32.16
N THR A 93 -2.27 -21.94 31.03
CA THR A 93 -2.29 -23.38 30.72
C THR A 93 -0.89 -23.96 30.53
N ALA A 94 0.03 -23.21 29.91
CA ALA A 94 1.39 -23.66 29.64
C ALA A 94 2.21 -23.84 30.94
N ILE A 95 1.95 -23.03 31.96
CA ILE A 95 2.69 -23.06 33.23
C ILE A 95 2.04 -23.96 34.28
N GLU A 96 0.76 -24.33 34.14
CA GLU A 96 -0.05 -25.02 35.17
C GLU A 96 0.58 -26.31 35.70
N ARG A 97 1.36 -27.03 34.88
CA ARG A 97 2.02 -28.28 35.29
C ARG A 97 3.28 -28.08 36.13
N SER A 98 3.89 -26.89 36.11
CA SER A 98 5.22 -26.65 36.68
C SER A 98 5.26 -25.46 37.63
N VAL A 99 4.31 -24.54 37.53
CA VAL A 99 4.23 -23.32 38.33
C VAL A 99 2.88 -23.28 39.02
N ASP A 100 2.88 -22.94 40.31
CA ASP A 100 1.64 -22.69 41.05
C ASP A 100 0.93 -21.47 40.43
N LYS A 101 -0.25 -21.74 39.87
CA LYS A 101 -1.06 -20.74 39.15
C LYS A 101 -1.44 -19.57 40.06
N GLN A 102 -1.79 -19.82 41.32
CA GLN A 102 -2.20 -18.75 42.22
C GLN A 102 -1.00 -17.86 42.55
N ARG A 103 0.16 -18.47 42.83
CA ARG A 103 1.40 -17.73 43.09
C ARG A 103 1.80 -16.83 41.91
N PHE A 104 1.62 -17.29 40.67
CA PHE A 104 1.86 -16.47 39.49
C PHE A 104 0.87 -15.31 39.36
N LEU A 105 -0.42 -15.55 39.62
CA LEU A 105 -1.46 -14.51 39.57
C LEU A 105 -1.29 -13.47 40.69
N ASP A 106 -0.87 -13.89 41.87
CA ASP A 106 -0.56 -13.01 43.00
C ASP A 106 0.62 -12.10 42.62
N ALA A 107 1.71 -12.68 42.10
CA ALA A 107 2.86 -11.92 41.61
C ALA A 107 2.50 -10.94 40.47
N LEU A 108 1.63 -11.35 39.54
CA LEU A 108 1.13 -10.45 38.48
C LEU A 108 0.30 -9.29 39.03
N SER A 109 -0.40 -9.48 40.15
CA SER A 109 -1.22 -8.45 40.79
C SER A 109 -0.38 -7.38 41.50
N ASP A 110 0.84 -7.73 41.91
CA ASP A 110 1.79 -6.85 42.61
C ASP A 110 2.66 -6.00 41.66
N ILE A 111 2.57 -6.23 40.34
CA ILE A 111 3.39 -5.56 39.33
C ILE A 111 2.57 -4.74 38.34
N THR A 112 3.24 -3.95 37.49
CA THR A 112 2.54 -3.17 36.47
C THR A 112 2.10 -4.07 35.32
N THR A 113 0.79 -4.15 35.09
CA THR A 113 0.21 -4.91 33.98
C THR A 113 -0.42 -3.99 32.94
N VAL A 114 0.04 -4.13 31.69
CA VAL A 114 -0.42 -3.30 30.57
C VAL A 114 -1.17 -4.17 29.58
N VAL A 115 -2.38 -3.79 29.22
CA VAL A 115 -3.21 -4.53 28.25
C VAL A 115 -3.44 -3.71 26.99
N ARG A 116 -3.18 -4.32 25.84
CA ARG A 116 -3.31 -3.66 24.53
C ARG A 116 -4.74 -3.22 24.21
N GLY A 117 -5.76 -3.84 24.80
CA GLY A 117 -7.15 -3.51 24.49
C GLY A 117 -8.18 -4.29 25.32
N PRO A 118 -9.47 -4.27 24.92
CA PRO A 118 -10.55 -4.82 25.73
C PRO A 118 -10.50 -6.35 25.91
N LYS A 119 -9.99 -7.09 24.91
CA LYS A 119 -9.88 -8.56 24.97
C LYS A 119 -8.90 -9.04 26.05
N PRO A 120 -7.62 -8.60 26.07
CA PRO A 120 -6.71 -8.96 27.17
C PRO A 120 -7.20 -8.44 28.53
N ALA A 121 -7.79 -7.24 28.61
CA ALA A 121 -8.37 -6.73 29.84
C ALA A 121 -9.45 -7.67 30.43
N ALA A 122 -10.34 -8.20 29.58
CA ALA A 122 -11.37 -9.14 29.99
C ALA A 122 -10.81 -10.51 30.42
N ALA A 123 -9.71 -10.96 29.81
CA ALA A 123 -9.03 -12.20 30.20
C ALA A 123 -8.37 -12.09 31.58
N LEU A 124 -7.64 -10.99 31.83
CA LEU A 124 -7.03 -10.72 33.15
C LEU A 124 -8.11 -10.65 34.24
N ARG A 125 -9.21 -9.94 33.98
CA ARG A 125 -10.31 -9.81 34.95
C ARG A 125 -10.94 -11.15 35.34
N ARG A 126 -11.07 -12.09 34.39
CA ARG A 126 -11.56 -13.45 34.68
C ARG A 126 -10.60 -14.24 35.56
N ALA A 127 -9.31 -13.91 35.55
CA ALA A 127 -8.31 -14.45 36.45
C ALA A 127 -8.14 -13.64 37.75
N GLY A 128 -9.02 -12.66 38.02
CA GLY A 128 -8.98 -11.85 39.24
C GLY A 128 -8.04 -10.64 39.19
N ILE A 129 -7.39 -10.36 38.06
CA ILE A 129 -6.41 -9.28 37.92
C ILE A 129 -7.05 -8.06 37.24
N THR A 130 -6.85 -6.88 37.82
CA THR A 130 -7.20 -5.60 37.17
C THR A 130 -5.94 -5.01 36.55
N ALA A 131 -5.96 -4.81 35.22
CA ALA A 131 -4.83 -4.25 34.51
C ALA A 131 -4.51 -2.81 34.99
N THR A 132 -3.23 -2.53 35.24
CA THR A 132 -2.75 -1.19 35.65
C THR A 132 -2.97 -0.15 34.55
N VAL A 133 -2.67 -0.50 33.30
CA VAL A 133 -2.82 0.39 32.14
C VAL A 133 -3.61 -0.31 31.04
N LYS A 134 -4.63 0.37 30.53
CA LYS A 134 -5.38 -0.04 29.33
C LYS A 134 -5.06 0.92 28.20
N VAL A 135 -4.50 0.40 27.12
CA VAL A 135 -4.16 1.19 25.93
C VAL A 135 -5.45 1.73 25.29
N PRO A 136 -5.48 3.02 24.90
CA PRO A 136 -6.65 3.63 24.26
C PRO A 136 -6.85 3.10 22.83
N GLU A 137 -8.06 3.28 22.30
CA GLU A 137 -8.34 3.01 20.89
C GLU A 137 -7.51 3.94 19.99
N PRO A 138 -7.00 3.46 18.84
CA PRO A 138 -7.32 2.21 18.13
C PRO A 138 -6.59 0.94 18.60
N ASN A 139 -5.93 0.95 19.76
CA ASN A 139 -5.25 -0.21 20.35
C ASN A 139 -4.07 -0.71 19.50
N THR A 140 -3.27 0.16 18.88
CA THR A 140 -2.05 -0.24 18.16
C THR A 140 -0.83 -0.27 19.09
N TRP A 141 0.30 -0.74 18.58
CA TRP A 141 1.57 -0.68 19.33
C TRP A 141 2.04 0.78 19.53
N ARG A 142 1.61 1.72 18.68
CA ARG A 142 1.94 3.15 18.82
C ARG A 142 1.23 3.75 20.03
N GLU A 143 -0.09 3.51 20.16
CA GLU A 143 -0.83 3.95 21.34
C GLU A 143 -0.34 3.24 22.59
N LEU A 144 0.15 1.99 22.47
CA LEU A 144 0.76 1.28 23.58
C LEU A 144 2.03 2.00 24.06
N LEU A 145 2.95 2.33 23.15
CA LEU A 145 4.15 3.08 23.51
C LEU A 145 3.82 4.46 24.09
N ALA A 146 2.85 5.17 23.52
CA ALA A 146 2.39 6.46 24.05
C ALA A 146 1.76 6.33 25.45
N ALA A 147 1.00 5.25 25.69
CA ALA A 147 0.42 4.98 27.00
C ALA A 147 1.50 4.66 28.05
N LEU A 148 2.57 3.95 27.65
CA LEU A 148 3.73 3.72 28.51
C LEU A 148 4.45 5.04 28.82
N ASP A 149 4.73 5.87 27.82
CA ASP A 149 5.39 7.17 28.02
C ASP A 149 4.65 8.06 29.03
N ALA A 150 3.32 8.00 29.03
CA ALA A 150 2.49 8.81 29.90
C ALA A 150 2.33 8.25 31.32
N HIS A 151 2.41 6.93 31.51
CA HIS A 151 1.94 6.29 32.77
C HIS A 151 2.93 5.32 33.41
N VAL A 152 3.95 4.84 32.69
CA VAL A 152 4.83 3.75 33.15
C VAL A 152 6.28 4.01 32.77
N PRO A 153 7.17 4.37 33.73
CA PRO A 153 8.59 4.49 33.45
C PRO A 153 9.21 3.11 33.19
N ILE A 154 9.65 2.87 31.95
CA ILE A 154 10.23 1.57 31.54
C ILE A 154 11.76 1.58 31.40
N THR A 155 12.42 2.71 31.64
CA THR A 155 13.87 2.83 31.52
C THR A 155 14.58 1.97 32.56
N ASN A 156 15.54 1.16 32.12
CA ASN A 156 16.27 0.16 32.90
C ASN A 156 15.36 -0.91 33.55
N GLN A 157 14.15 -1.10 33.03
CA GLN A 157 13.23 -2.14 33.50
C GLN A 157 13.26 -3.36 32.59
N LYS A 158 13.04 -4.52 33.19
CA LYS A 158 12.81 -5.78 32.47
C LYS A 158 11.32 -5.94 32.21
N VAL A 159 10.95 -5.79 30.94
CA VAL A 159 9.55 -5.77 30.50
C VAL A 159 9.21 -7.11 29.88
N GLY A 160 8.32 -7.85 30.54
CA GLY A 160 7.75 -9.07 29.99
C GLY A 160 6.75 -8.75 28.88
N LEU A 161 6.91 -9.37 27.71
CA LEU A 161 6.04 -9.14 26.56
C LEU A 161 5.36 -10.45 26.15
N GLN A 162 4.08 -10.60 26.43
CA GLN A 162 3.28 -11.73 25.94
C GLN A 162 2.96 -11.51 24.46
N GLU A 163 3.61 -12.30 23.59
CA GLU A 163 3.51 -12.19 22.14
C GLU A 163 2.44 -13.10 21.53
N TYR A 164 1.94 -12.73 20.35
CA TYR A 164 0.89 -13.45 19.62
C TYR A 164 1.43 -14.47 18.59
N GLY A 165 2.60 -15.06 18.84
CA GLY A 165 3.25 -16.06 17.98
C GLY A 165 4.48 -15.52 17.24
N LYS A 166 4.31 -14.54 16.34
CA LYS A 166 5.44 -13.84 15.66
C LYS A 166 5.80 -12.56 16.42
N SER A 167 7.11 -12.32 16.58
CA SER A 167 7.58 -11.15 17.31
C SER A 167 7.31 -9.84 16.57
N ASN A 168 6.87 -8.82 17.31
CA ASN A 168 6.66 -7.48 16.76
C ASN A 168 7.95 -6.66 16.93
N SER A 169 8.81 -6.69 15.91
CA SER A 169 10.12 -6.02 15.93
C SER A 169 10.00 -4.51 16.18
N SER A 170 8.97 -3.85 15.62
CA SER A 170 8.74 -2.42 15.82
C SER A 170 8.37 -2.08 17.27
N LEU A 171 7.54 -2.91 17.90
CA LEU A 171 7.19 -2.75 19.32
C LEU A 171 8.42 -3.01 20.20
N ILE A 172 9.17 -4.08 19.95
CA ILE A 172 10.38 -4.42 20.71
C ILE A 172 11.39 -3.28 20.59
N ALA A 173 11.72 -2.86 19.38
CA ALA A 173 12.65 -1.74 19.14
C ALA A 173 12.15 -0.44 19.80
N GLY A 174 10.83 -0.20 19.79
CA GLY A 174 10.23 0.96 20.46
C GLY A 174 10.35 0.94 21.99
N LEU A 175 10.26 -0.24 22.61
CA LEU A 175 10.49 -0.44 24.04
C LEU A 175 11.98 -0.33 24.40
N GLU A 176 12.85 -0.95 23.61
CA GLU A 176 14.30 -0.91 23.80
C GLU A 176 14.86 0.52 23.63
N ALA A 177 14.33 1.29 22.68
CA ALA A 177 14.67 2.70 22.50
C ALA A 177 14.33 3.58 23.72
N ARG A 178 13.44 3.11 24.61
CA ARG A 178 13.09 3.76 25.89
C ARG A 178 13.88 3.20 27.07
N GLY A 179 14.86 2.33 26.80
CA GLY A 179 15.78 1.75 27.76
C GLY A 179 15.26 0.50 28.48
N ALA A 180 14.21 -0.16 27.96
CA ALA A 180 13.73 -1.42 28.52
C ALA A 180 14.51 -2.63 27.99
N GLU A 181 14.74 -3.63 28.83
CA GLU A 181 15.14 -4.99 28.41
C GLU A 181 13.86 -5.80 28.17
N VAL A 182 13.57 -6.16 26.92
CA VAL A 182 12.33 -6.86 26.56
C VAL A 182 12.52 -8.36 26.67
N ILE A 183 11.64 -9.01 27.44
CA ILE A 183 11.62 -10.47 27.60
C ILE A 183 10.35 -11.01 26.95
N PRO A 184 10.41 -11.43 25.68
CA PRO A 184 9.24 -11.97 24.99
C PRO A 184 8.90 -13.38 25.50
N VAL A 185 7.60 -13.68 25.57
CA VAL A 185 7.10 -15.03 25.82
C VAL A 185 6.05 -15.41 24.77
N ARG A 186 6.28 -16.55 24.12
CA ARG A 186 5.42 -17.10 23.07
C ARG A 186 4.76 -18.37 23.60
N VAL A 187 3.44 -18.36 23.67
CA VAL A 187 2.65 -19.41 24.36
C VAL A 187 1.75 -20.20 23.42
N TYR A 188 1.66 -19.77 22.16
CA TYR A 188 0.98 -20.47 21.09
C TYR A 188 1.59 -20.04 19.75
N ASN A 189 1.59 -20.94 18.77
CA ASN A 189 1.91 -20.62 17.39
C ASN A 189 0.65 -20.73 16.53
N TRP A 190 0.50 -19.82 15.58
CA TRP A 190 -0.44 -19.97 14.49
C TRP A 190 0.24 -20.78 13.41
N ASP A 191 -0.15 -22.03 13.27
CA ASP A 191 0.38 -22.89 12.23
C ASP A 191 -0.60 -23.01 11.05
N LEU A 192 -0.17 -23.62 9.95
CA LEU A 192 -1.04 -23.91 8.81
C LEU A 192 -2.12 -24.91 9.26
N PRO A 193 -3.30 -24.89 8.62
CA PRO A 193 -4.31 -25.92 8.87
C PRO A 193 -3.77 -27.30 8.50
N THR A 194 -4.30 -28.35 9.10
CA THR A 194 -3.92 -29.74 8.77
C THR A 194 -4.17 -30.06 7.29
N ASN A 195 -5.22 -29.46 6.72
CA ASN A 195 -5.52 -29.53 5.30
C ASN A 195 -5.24 -28.17 4.66
N ILE A 196 -4.13 -28.08 3.93
CA ILE A 196 -3.72 -26.88 3.21
C ILE A 196 -4.34 -26.75 1.82
N ALA A 197 -4.97 -27.80 1.28
CA ALA A 197 -5.46 -27.83 -0.09
C ALA A 197 -6.44 -26.67 -0.44
N PRO A 198 -7.37 -26.27 0.45
CA PRO A 198 -8.22 -25.11 0.18
C PRO A 198 -7.44 -23.79 0.09
N LEU A 199 -6.40 -23.62 0.92
CA LEU A 199 -5.57 -22.41 0.90
C LEU A 199 -4.68 -22.38 -0.34
N GLU A 200 -4.11 -23.53 -0.73
CA GLU A 200 -3.37 -23.67 -1.97
C GLU A 200 -4.24 -23.39 -3.20
N ALA A 201 -5.46 -23.93 -3.24
CA ALA A 201 -6.41 -23.67 -4.33
C ALA A 201 -6.72 -22.16 -4.45
N ASN A 202 -6.89 -21.47 -3.32
CA ASN A 202 -7.06 -20.02 -3.31
C ASN A 202 -5.82 -19.27 -3.79
N ILE A 203 -4.62 -19.66 -3.38
CA ILE A 203 -3.37 -19.05 -3.88
C ILE A 203 -3.29 -19.19 -5.41
N ARG A 204 -3.56 -20.38 -5.94
CA ARG A 204 -3.53 -20.63 -7.38
C ARG A 204 -4.66 -19.88 -8.11
N GLY A 205 -5.85 -19.82 -7.53
CA GLY A 205 -6.97 -19.05 -8.07
C GLY A 205 -6.70 -17.55 -8.13
N LEU A 206 -6.06 -16.99 -7.09
CA LEU A 206 -5.59 -15.60 -7.09
C LEU A 206 -4.59 -15.36 -8.23
N ILE A 207 -3.58 -16.22 -8.37
CA ILE A 207 -2.56 -16.12 -9.42
C ILE A 207 -3.18 -16.26 -10.82
N ALA A 208 -4.17 -17.14 -10.98
CA ALA A 208 -4.87 -17.35 -12.24
C ALA A 208 -5.90 -16.26 -12.57
N GLY A 209 -6.07 -15.23 -11.72
CA GLY A 209 -7.06 -14.17 -11.93
C GLY A 209 -8.52 -14.63 -11.79
N GLN A 210 -8.77 -15.72 -11.06
CA GLN A 210 -10.10 -16.29 -10.84
C GLN A 210 -10.79 -15.77 -9.57
N ILE A 211 -10.11 -14.90 -8.82
CA ILE A 211 -10.58 -14.33 -7.56
C ILE A 211 -10.53 -12.81 -7.68
N ASP A 212 -11.66 -12.15 -7.43
CA ASP A 212 -11.81 -10.70 -7.56
C ASP A 212 -11.49 -9.95 -6.26
N ALA A 213 -11.72 -10.59 -5.11
CA ALA A 213 -11.44 -10.02 -3.80
C ALA A 213 -10.91 -11.04 -2.79
N LEU A 214 -10.00 -10.60 -1.92
CA LEU A 214 -9.42 -11.37 -0.82
C LEU A 214 -9.68 -10.67 0.53
N LEU A 215 -10.37 -11.37 1.42
CA LEU A 215 -10.80 -10.88 2.73
C LEU A 215 -9.91 -11.42 3.87
N PHE A 216 -9.35 -10.51 4.65
CA PHE A 216 -8.58 -10.79 5.85
C PHE A 216 -9.36 -10.44 7.12
N THR A 217 -9.64 -11.44 7.95
CA THR A 217 -10.20 -11.30 9.31
C THR A 217 -9.15 -11.29 10.42
N SER A 218 -7.87 -11.48 10.09
CA SER A 218 -6.76 -11.43 11.05
C SER A 218 -5.42 -11.21 10.34
N ALA A 219 -4.55 -10.39 10.96
CA ALA A 219 -3.17 -10.16 10.55
C ALA A 219 -2.36 -11.46 10.29
N HIS A 220 -2.63 -12.51 11.06
CA HIS A 220 -1.90 -13.79 10.95
C HIS A 220 -2.20 -14.56 9.66
N GLN A 221 -3.35 -14.30 9.04
CA GLN A 221 -3.73 -14.95 7.77
C GLN A 221 -2.78 -14.53 6.65
N ALA A 222 -2.32 -13.28 6.67
CA ALA A 222 -1.33 -12.77 5.72
C ALA A 222 0.01 -13.49 5.86
N ALA A 223 0.48 -13.66 7.09
CA ALA A 223 1.73 -14.37 7.36
C ALA A 223 1.67 -15.83 6.88
N ASN A 224 0.55 -16.53 7.13
CA ASN A 224 0.40 -17.92 6.71
C ASN A 224 0.20 -18.08 5.20
N LEU A 225 -0.51 -17.14 4.56
CA LEU A 225 -0.63 -17.08 3.10
C LEU A 225 0.75 -16.92 2.44
N LEU A 226 1.57 -15.99 2.94
CA LEU A 226 2.92 -15.77 2.45
C LEU A 226 3.84 -16.96 2.75
N ARG A 227 3.75 -17.57 3.94
CA ARG A 227 4.52 -18.77 4.27
C ARG A 227 4.22 -19.92 3.31
N LEU A 228 2.94 -20.26 3.11
CA LEU A 228 2.57 -21.36 2.21
C LEU A 228 2.94 -21.05 0.77
N SER A 229 2.73 -19.82 0.28
CA SER A 229 3.16 -19.46 -1.06
C SER A 229 4.68 -19.53 -1.24
N GLY A 230 5.47 -19.18 -0.22
CA GLY A 230 6.91 -19.39 -0.21
C GLY A 230 7.30 -20.87 -0.26
N GLU A 231 6.65 -21.73 0.53
CA GLU A 231 6.84 -23.20 0.51
C GLU A 231 6.50 -23.80 -0.86
N LEU A 232 5.54 -23.21 -1.58
CA LEU A 232 5.14 -23.61 -2.94
C LEU A 232 5.98 -22.96 -4.05
N GLY A 233 6.86 -22.01 -3.73
CA GLY A 233 7.64 -21.24 -4.71
C GLY A 233 6.79 -20.27 -5.56
N LEU A 234 5.63 -19.83 -5.05
CA LEU A 234 4.64 -18.99 -5.74
C LEU A 234 4.51 -17.57 -5.13
N GLU A 235 5.41 -17.17 -4.25
CA GLU A 235 5.28 -15.92 -3.49
C GLU A 235 5.30 -14.67 -4.41
N GLN A 236 6.18 -14.65 -5.41
CA GLN A 236 6.31 -13.49 -6.30
C GLN A 236 5.08 -13.34 -7.20
N GLU A 237 4.59 -14.45 -7.75
CA GLU A 237 3.38 -14.53 -8.57
C GLU A 237 2.16 -14.11 -7.76
N LEU A 238 2.03 -14.58 -6.52
CA LEU A 238 0.96 -14.17 -5.62
C LEU A 238 1.01 -12.66 -5.35
N ARG A 239 2.18 -12.11 -5.04
CA ARG A 239 2.35 -10.66 -4.81
C ARG A 239 1.98 -9.83 -6.03
N ALA A 240 2.34 -10.29 -7.23
CA ALA A 240 1.93 -9.65 -8.48
C ALA A 240 0.41 -9.70 -8.65
N ALA A 241 -0.20 -10.86 -8.44
CA ALA A 241 -1.64 -11.05 -8.56
C ALA A 241 -2.44 -10.17 -7.59
N LEU A 242 -1.98 -10.03 -6.34
CA LEU A 242 -2.66 -9.20 -5.34
C LEU A 242 -2.73 -7.70 -5.70
N ARG A 243 -1.91 -7.21 -6.64
CA ARG A 243 -2.04 -5.85 -7.18
C ARG A 243 -3.29 -5.66 -8.03
N HIS A 244 -3.90 -6.76 -8.49
CA HIS A 244 -5.08 -6.78 -9.34
C HIS A 244 -6.34 -7.27 -8.59
N VAL A 245 -6.19 -7.93 -7.45
CA VAL A 245 -7.29 -8.39 -6.57
C VAL A 245 -7.62 -7.37 -5.48
N ILE A 246 -8.90 -7.10 -5.20
CA ILE A 246 -9.29 -6.24 -4.07
C ILE A 246 -8.84 -6.90 -2.76
N VAL A 247 -8.00 -6.23 -1.98
CA VAL A 247 -7.60 -6.70 -0.65
C VAL A 247 -8.34 -5.93 0.42
N ALA A 248 -9.23 -6.63 1.12
CA ALA A 248 -10.04 -6.08 2.19
C ALA A 248 -9.56 -6.61 3.55
N SER A 249 -9.27 -5.69 4.46
CA SER A 249 -8.79 -5.95 5.81
C SER A 249 -9.87 -5.65 6.84
N ILE A 250 -10.07 -6.51 7.83
CA ILE A 250 -11.08 -6.33 8.88
C ILE A 250 -10.87 -5.08 9.75
N GLY A 251 -9.68 -4.49 9.79
CA GLY A 251 -9.42 -3.32 10.63
C GLY A 251 -7.95 -2.94 10.79
N PRO A 252 -7.66 -1.86 11.54
CA PRO A 252 -6.37 -1.15 11.49
C PRO A 252 -5.15 -2.04 11.75
N THR A 253 -5.24 -2.95 12.73
CA THR A 253 -4.13 -3.86 13.08
C THR A 253 -3.81 -4.85 11.96
N THR A 254 -4.84 -5.35 11.27
CA THR A 254 -4.65 -6.28 10.14
C THR A 254 -4.09 -5.52 8.95
N SER A 255 -4.59 -4.31 8.70
CA SER A 255 -4.12 -3.46 7.60
C SER A 255 -2.66 -3.03 7.78
N GLU A 256 -2.27 -2.68 9.00
CA GLU A 256 -0.87 -2.37 9.30
C GLU A 256 0.04 -3.57 9.01
N MET A 257 -0.35 -4.78 9.43
CA MET A 257 0.43 -5.99 9.15
C MET A 257 0.50 -6.31 7.65
N LEU A 258 -0.60 -6.14 6.91
CA LEU A 258 -0.61 -6.32 5.45
C LEU A 258 0.40 -5.38 4.79
N ARG A 259 0.36 -4.09 5.14
CA ARG A 259 1.31 -3.09 4.62
C ARG A 259 2.76 -3.39 5.01
N GLN A 260 3.03 -3.86 6.22
CA GLN A 260 4.38 -4.27 6.67
C GLN A 260 4.94 -5.46 5.88
N ASN A 261 4.07 -6.25 5.25
CA ASN A 261 4.47 -7.36 4.37
C ASN A 261 4.33 -6.98 2.90
N ASP A 262 4.27 -5.69 2.56
CA ASP A 262 4.13 -5.17 1.19
C ASP A 262 2.88 -5.70 0.45
N LEU A 263 1.80 -5.94 1.19
CA LEU A 263 0.50 -6.32 0.63
C LEU A 263 -0.42 -5.10 0.58
N PRO A 264 -1.21 -4.94 -0.51
CA PRO A 264 -2.14 -3.82 -0.63
C PRO A 264 -3.27 -3.93 0.40
N VAL A 265 -3.89 -2.78 0.71
CA VAL A 265 -5.12 -2.70 1.50
C VAL A 265 -6.02 -1.68 0.81
N ASP A 266 -7.01 -2.16 0.07
CA ASP A 266 -7.95 -1.34 -0.69
C ASP A 266 -9.16 -0.93 0.15
N LEU A 267 -9.52 -1.78 1.11
CA LEU A 267 -10.68 -1.58 1.95
C LEU A 267 -10.37 -1.95 3.39
N GLU A 268 -10.77 -1.05 4.29
CA GLU A 268 -10.79 -1.27 5.73
C GLU A 268 -12.16 -0.77 6.23
N PRO A 269 -12.99 -1.61 6.87
CA PRO A 269 -14.30 -1.20 7.31
C PRO A 269 -14.21 -0.30 8.54
N GLU A 270 -15.18 0.61 8.68
CA GLU A 270 -15.27 1.51 9.85
C GLU A 270 -15.41 0.72 11.17
N HIS A 271 -16.04 -0.46 11.10
CA HIS A 271 -16.20 -1.35 12.22
C HIS A 271 -15.54 -2.70 11.98
N ALA A 272 -14.64 -3.09 12.88
CA ALA A 272 -13.88 -4.33 12.81
C ALA A 272 -14.71 -5.59 13.12
N LYS A 273 -15.73 -5.84 12.30
CA LYS A 273 -16.67 -6.96 12.38
C LYS A 273 -16.85 -7.59 11.01
N MET A 274 -16.93 -8.92 10.99
CA MET A 274 -17.03 -9.71 9.76
C MET A 274 -18.18 -9.26 8.83
N GLY A 275 -19.34 -8.95 9.40
CA GLY A 275 -20.48 -8.47 8.62
C GLY A 275 -20.22 -7.13 7.94
N HIS A 276 -19.52 -6.21 8.60
CA HIS A 276 -19.14 -4.92 8.03
C HIS A 276 -18.09 -5.08 6.94
N LEU A 277 -17.09 -5.93 7.16
CA LEU A 277 -16.08 -6.26 6.15
C LEU A 277 -16.73 -6.72 4.84
N VAL A 278 -17.67 -7.67 4.90
CA VAL A 278 -18.35 -8.18 3.70
C VAL A 278 -19.31 -7.13 3.10
N LEU A 279 -20.08 -6.42 3.94
CA LEU A 279 -21.01 -5.39 3.48
C LEU A 279 -20.28 -4.26 2.73
N GLU A 280 -19.23 -3.71 3.31
CA GLU A 280 -18.49 -2.59 2.71
C GLU A 280 -17.73 -3.05 1.46
N THR A 281 -17.24 -4.29 1.43
CA THR A 281 -16.73 -4.90 0.20
C THR A 281 -17.82 -4.98 -0.86
N ALA A 282 -19.04 -5.41 -0.52
CA ALA A 282 -20.18 -5.43 -1.44
C ALA A 282 -20.61 -4.04 -1.92
N GLN A 283 -20.36 -2.97 -1.15
CA GLN A 283 -20.67 -1.61 -1.58
C GLN A 283 -19.64 -1.05 -2.57
N ARG A 284 -18.37 -1.47 -2.48
CA ARG A 284 -17.25 -0.82 -3.17
C ARG A 284 -16.53 -1.71 -4.18
N ALA A 285 -16.75 -3.03 -4.19
CA ALA A 285 -15.98 -3.94 -5.02
C ALA A 285 -16.10 -3.62 -6.52
N GLN A 286 -17.30 -3.36 -7.03
CA GLN A 286 -17.50 -3.06 -8.45
C GLN A 286 -16.77 -1.78 -8.89
N SER A 287 -16.88 -0.69 -8.11
CA SER A 287 -16.19 0.57 -8.46
C SER A 287 -14.66 0.43 -8.38
N LEU A 288 -14.15 -0.29 -7.37
CA LEU A 288 -12.71 -0.55 -7.23
C LEU A 288 -12.16 -1.41 -8.39
N LEU A 289 -12.89 -2.42 -8.86
CA LEU A 289 -12.49 -3.26 -10.00
C LEU A 289 -12.51 -2.50 -11.32
N VAL A 290 -13.52 -1.64 -11.54
CA VAL A 290 -13.60 -0.77 -12.72
C VAL A 290 -12.41 0.18 -12.76
N GLY A 291 -12.13 0.89 -11.65
CA GLY A 291 -10.98 1.79 -11.55
C GLY A 291 -9.64 1.07 -11.77
N ARG A 292 -9.48 -0.17 -11.28
CA ARG A 292 -8.27 -0.97 -11.52
C ARG A 292 -8.15 -1.46 -12.97
N SER A 293 -9.24 -1.88 -13.58
CA SER A 293 -9.24 -2.33 -14.98
C SER A 293 -8.86 -1.19 -15.92
N ALA A 294 -9.34 0.03 -15.65
CA ALA A 294 -8.93 1.23 -16.37
C ALA A 294 -7.42 1.49 -16.21
N ARG A 295 -6.90 1.47 -14.97
CA ARG A 295 -5.46 1.66 -14.68
C ARG A 295 -4.57 0.58 -15.33
N ALA A 296 -4.98 -0.69 -15.31
CA ALA A 296 -4.24 -1.78 -15.91
C ALA A 296 -4.16 -1.68 -17.44
N ARG A 297 -5.28 -1.33 -18.11
CA ARG A 297 -5.32 -1.11 -19.57
C ARG A 297 -4.40 0.03 -20.02
N ILE A 298 -4.31 1.09 -19.22
CA ILE A 298 -3.39 2.22 -19.49
C ILE A 298 -1.92 1.75 -19.45
N VAL A 299 -1.58 0.86 -18.52
CA VAL A 299 -0.20 0.31 -18.40
C VAL A 299 0.11 -0.70 -19.50
N GLU A 300 -0.84 -1.57 -19.88
CA GLU A 300 -0.65 -2.62 -20.91
C GLU A 300 -0.45 -2.08 -22.33
N HIS A 301 -0.91 -0.88 -22.66
CA HIS A 301 -0.67 -0.26 -23.98
C HIS A 301 0.76 0.25 -24.21
N SER A 302 1.67 0.07 -23.24
CA SER A 302 3.11 0.35 -23.41
C SER A 302 3.83 -0.83 -24.07
N GLY A 303 3.50 -1.11 -25.34
CA GLY A 303 4.08 -2.20 -26.12
C GLY A 303 5.51 -1.93 -26.58
N SER A 304 6.49 -2.29 -25.76
CA SER A 304 7.79 -2.90 -26.15
C SER A 304 8.51 -3.36 -24.88
N LEU A 305 9.29 -4.45 -24.95
CA LEU A 305 10.11 -4.90 -23.81
C LEU A 305 11.12 -3.78 -23.48
N PRO A 306 11.25 -3.34 -22.20
CA PRO A 306 12.11 -2.22 -21.78
C PRO A 306 13.62 -2.35 -22.11
N LEU A 307 14.04 -3.48 -22.69
CA LEU A 307 15.44 -3.84 -22.96
C LEU A 307 15.54 -4.53 -24.33
N ASP A 308 15.45 -3.77 -25.41
CA ASP A 308 15.91 -4.24 -26.71
C ASP A 308 17.44 -4.21 -26.75
N ILE A 309 18.05 -5.38 -26.54
CA ILE A 309 19.52 -5.55 -26.55
C ILE A 309 20.13 -5.40 -27.94
N HIS A 310 19.32 -5.37 -29.00
CA HIS A 310 19.75 -5.23 -30.38
C HIS A 310 19.57 -3.80 -30.90
N ALA A 311 19.01 -2.89 -30.10
CA ALA A 311 18.82 -1.52 -30.49
C ALA A 311 20.16 -0.78 -30.64
N ALA A 312 20.26 0.11 -31.63
CA ALA A 312 21.49 0.85 -31.92
C ALA A 312 22.00 1.70 -30.73
N TRP A 313 21.10 2.19 -29.87
CA TRP A 313 21.45 2.94 -28.66
C TRP A 313 21.93 2.07 -27.49
N TYR A 314 21.75 0.73 -27.55
CA TYR A 314 22.02 -0.17 -26.43
C TYR A 314 23.49 -0.13 -25.98
N ASP A 315 24.43 -0.06 -26.92
CA ASP A 315 25.87 0.00 -26.66
C ASP A 315 26.45 1.42 -26.70
N GLY A 316 25.59 2.44 -26.72
CA GLY A 316 26.02 3.84 -26.67
C GLY A 316 26.77 4.19 -25.37
N PRO A 317 27.67 5.19 -25.37
CA PRO A 317 28.47 5.57 -24.20
C PRO A 317 27.65 5.77 -22.92
N PHE A 318 26.51 6.44 -23.02
CA PHE A 318 25.60 6.67 -21.89
C PHE A 318 25.03 5.37 -21.33
N MET A 319 24.53 4.47 -22.18
CA MET A 319 23.91 3.22 -21.75
C MET A 319 24.93 2.27 -21.11
N ARG A 320 26.16 2.22 -21.63
CA ARG A 320 27.27 1.47 -21.01
C ARG A 320 27.60 2.02 -19.63
N ALA A 321 27.65 3.34 -19.47
CA ALA A 321 27.86 3.95 -18.16
C ALA A 321 26.72 3.64 -17.17
N CYS A 322 25.45 3.65 -17.61
CA CYS A 322 24.31 3.23 -16.78
C CYS A 322 24.44 1.77 -16.30
N ARG A 323 25.03 0.89 -17.11
CA ARG A 323 25.35 -0.50 -16.77
C ARG A 323 26.68 -0.69 -16.03
N ARG A 324 27.39 0.41 -15.72
CA ARG A 324 28.72 0.41 -15.08
C ARG A 324 29.80 -0.31 -15.90
N GLU A 325 29.66 -0.30 -17.20
CA GLU A 325 30.66 -0.81 -18.13
C GLU A 325 31.67 0.28 -18.51
N ALA A 326 32.86 -0.14 -18.97
CA ALA A 326 33.86 0.79 -19.49
C ALA A 326 33.41 1.42 -20.82
N SER A 327 33.34 2.75 -20.90
CA SER A 327 33.06 3.48 -22.14
C SER A 327 34.35 4.02 -22.76
N SER A 328 34.36 4.23 -24.09
CA SER A 328 35.48 4.84 -24.81
C SER A 328 35.67 6.32 -24.46
N VAL A 329 34.62 6.97 -23.95
CA VAL A 329 34.59 8.37 -23.52
C VAL A 329 33.77 8.50 -22.23
N THR A 330 33.97 9.59 -21.48
CA THR A 330 33.08 9.96 -20.38
C THR A 330 31.78 10.52 -20.97
N PRO A 331 30.63 9.81 -20.87
CA PRO A 331 29.39 10.30 -21.45
C PRO A 331 28.84 11.49 -20.67
N VAL A 332 28.22 12.43 -21.38
CA VAL A 332 27.60 13.63 -20.83
C VAL A 332 26.10 13.60 -21.10
N TRP A 333 25.32 13.79 -20.03
CA TRP A 333 23.89 14.03 -20.10
C TRP A 333 23.53 15.21 -19.18
N LEU A 334 22.60 16.03 -19.64
CA LEU A 334 22.08 17.18 -18.90
C LEU A 334 20.56 17.02 -18.78
N MET A 335 20.02 17.24 -17.57
CA MET A 335 18.58 17.18 -17.32
C MET A 335 17.81 18.27 -18.07
N ARG A 336 18.39 19.46 -18.27
CA ARG A 336 17.76 20.58 -18.98
C ARG A 336 18.52 20.92 -20.25
N GLN A 337 18.16 20.24 -21.35
CA GLN A 337 18.83 20.40 -22.64
C GLN A 337 18.25 21.56 -23.45
N ALA A 338 16.93 21.66 -23.58
CA ALA A 338 16.29 22.85 -24.15
C ALA A 338 15.84 23.80 -23.02
N GLY A 339 16.15 25.09 -23.15
CA GLY A 339 15.76 26.06 -22.13
C GLY A 339 16.12 27.50 -22.48
N ARG A 340 15.71 28.43 -21.61
CA ARG A 340 15.83 29.89 -21.85
C ARG A 340 17.25 30.38 -22.12
N TYR A 341 18.27 29.59 -21.80
CA TYR A 341 19.67 29.90 -22.10
C TYR A 341 20.02 29.74 -23.59
N MET A 342 19.28 28.92 -24.34
CA MET A 342 19.54 28.59 -25.74
C MET A 342 18.79 29.57 -26.67
N ALA A 343 19.47 30.11 -27.68
CA ALA A 343 18.90 31.13 -28.57
C ALA A 343 17.78 30.57 -29.45
N GLU A 344 17.98 29.36 -29.95
CA GLU A 344 17.03 28.60 -30.77
C GLU A 344 15.73 28.35 -30.00
N TYR A 345 15.83 27.94 -28.73
CA TYR A 345 14.66 27.77 -27.87
C TYR A 345 13.93 29.10 -27.61
N ARG A 346 14.66 30.19 -27.36
CA ARG A 346 14.04 31.51 -27.18
C ARG A 346 13.28 31.96 -28.42
N ALA A 347 13.85 31.76 -29.62
CA ALA A 347 13.22 32.12 -30.88
C ALA A 347 11.89 31.35 -31.13
N VAL A 348 11.80 30.11 -30.65
CA VAL A 348 10.53 29.35 -30.65
C VAL A 348 9.54 29.94 -29.62
N ARG A 349 9.98 30.15 -28.38
CA ARG A 349 9.15 30.69 -27.28
C ARG A 349 8.66 32.12 -27.48
N GLU A 350 9.26 32.88 -28.41
CA GLU A 350 8.77 34.19 -28.84
C GLU A 350 7.49 34.10 -29.70
N LYS A 351 7.26 32.95 -30.35
CA LYS A 351 6.16 32.76 -31.31
C LYS A 351 4.96 32.01 -30.73
N VAL A 352 5.18 31.15 -29.73
CA VAL A 352 4.16 30.26 -29.15
C VAL A 352 4.17 30.27 -27.63
N GLY A 353 3.02 30.03 -27.00
CA GLY A 353 2.88 29.80 -25.56
C GLY A 353 3.61 28.52 -25.11
N PHE A 354 3.80 28.33 -23.79
CA PHE A 354 4.56 27.15 -23.31
C PHE A 354 3.73 25.89 -23.40
N LEU A 355 2.45 25.97 -22.98
CA LEU A 355 1.51 24.88 -23.13
C LEU A 355 1.26 24.57 -24.61
N ASP A 356 1.08 25.60 -25.44
CA ASP A 356 0.91 25.41 -26.89
C ASP A 356 2.11 24.70 -27.50
N LEU A 357 3.33 25.10 -27.10
CA LEU A 357 4.55 24.40 -27.49
C LEU A 357 4.51 22.94 -27.04
N CYS A 358 4.15 22.65 -25.79
CA CYS A 358 4.08 21.28 -25.27
C CYS A 358 3.02 20.41 -25.97
N LYS A 359 1.96 21.02 -26.51
CA LYS A 359 0.88 20.35 -27.25
C LYS A 359 1.19 20.20 -28.75
N ASP A 360 2.22 20.88 -29.26
CA ASP A 360 2.74 20.72 -30.63
C ASP A 360 3.90 19.72 -30.64
N SER A 361 3.57 18.47 -30.96
CA SER A 361 4.52 17.35 -30.93
C SER A 361 5.70 17.52 -31.91
N ALA A 362 5.46 18.11 -33.08
CA ALA A 362 6.49 18.33 -34.09
C ALA A 362 7.48 19.41 -33.62
N LEU A 363 6.96 20.51 -33.06
CA LEU A 363 7.79 21.58 -32.54
C LEU A 363 8.58 21.14 -31.28
N CYS A 364 7.98 20.32 -30.42
CA CYS A 364 8.69 19.69 -29.30
C CYS A 364 9.86 18.82 -29.77
N ALA A 365 9.63 17.96 -30.77
CA ALA A 365 10.67 17.12 -31.36
C ALA A 365 11.79 17.96 -31.99
N GLU A 366 11.45 19.00 -32.75
CA GLU A 366 12.43 19.91 -33.37
C GLU A 366 13.31 20.60 -32.33
N VAL A 367 12.69 21.18 -31.28
CA VAL A 367 13.40 21.82 -30.16
C VAL A 367 14.36 20.83 -29.51
N MET A 368 13.92 19.58 -29.33
CA MET A 368 14.70 18.57 -28.66
C MET A 368 15.90 18.08 -29.49
N VAL A 369 15.66 17.74 -30.75
CA VAL A 369 16.70 17.32 -31.71
C VAL A 369 17.73 18.44 -31.89
N THR A 370 17.28 19.70 -31.95
CA THR A 370 18.17 20.86 -32.05
C THR A 370 19.05 21.00 -30.81
N ALA A 371 18.48 20.85 -29.61
CA ALA A 371 19.24 20.93 -28.35
C ALA A 371 20.33 19.86 -28.28
N VAL A 372 20.00 18.61 -28.60
CA VAL A 372 20.97 17.50 -28.58
C VAL A 372 22.11 17.73 -29.56
N LYS A 373 21.78 18.12 -30.80
CA LYS A 373 22.79 18.43 -31.84
C LYS A 373 23.73 19.56 -31.43
N LYS A 374 23.21 20.58 -30.75
CA LYS A 374 24.00 21.75 -30.29
C LYS A 374 24.89 21.43 -29.10
N LEU A 375 24.39 20.64 -28.16
CA LEU A 375 25.11 20.30 -26.93
C LEU A 375 26.09 19.14 -27.11
N GLY A 376 25.86 18.26 -28.11
CA GLY A 376 26.68 17.08 -28.33
C GLY A 376 26.61 16.07 -27.18
N VAL A 377 25.44 15.96 -26.53
CA VAL A 377 25.20 15.03 -25.41
C VAL A 377 25.00 13.60 -25.89
N ASP A 378 25.32 12.64 -25.03
CA ASP A 378 25.25 11.19 -25.32
C ASP A 378 23.87 10.57 -25.07
N ALA A 379 22.90 11.38 -24.61
CA ALA A 379 21.52 10.98 -24.40
C ALA A 379 20.59 12.19 -24.52
N ALA A 380 19.41 11.96 -25.10
CA ALA A 380 18.32 12.93 -25.19
C ALA A 380 17.37 12.76 -23.99
N ILE A 381 16.76 13.84 -23.49
CA ILE A 381 15.60 13.79 -22.57
C ILE A 381 14.40 14.45 -23.24
N ILE A 382 13.23 13.81 -23.27
CA ILE A 382 12.04 14.35 -23.95
C ILE A 382 11.77 15.81 -23.57
N PHE A 383 11.43 16.63 -24.56
CA PHE A 383 10.95 17.98 -24.27
C PHE A 383 9.45 17.90 -24.02
N SER A 384 9.08 17.79 -22.75
CA SER A 384 7.71 17.87 -22.27
C SER A 384 7.74 18.51 -20.88
N ASP A 385 6.58 18.90 -20.36
CA ASP A 385 6.44 19.29 -18.96
C ASP A 385 5.71 18.19 -18.20
N LEU A 386 5.87 18.13 -16.87
CA LEU A 386 5.22 17.12 -16.03
C LEU A 386 3.79 17.48 -15.67
N LEU A 387 3.42 18.77 -15.73
CA LEU A 387 2.12 19.29 -15.31
C LEU A 387 0.97 19.21 -16.35
N PRO A 388 1.17 19.03 -17.66
CA PRO A 388 0.06 18.91 -18.61
C PRO A 388 -0.95 17.82 -18.26
N ILE A 389 -0.55 16.76 -17.54
CA ILE A 389 -1.44 15.72 -17.01
C ILE A 389 -2.53 16.27 -16.07
N LEU A 390 -2.31 17.44 -15.46
CA LEU A 390 -3.25 18.02 -14.52
C LEU A 390 -4.49 18.63 -15.22
N GLU A 391 -4.36 19.10 -16.46
CA GLU A 391 -5.50 19.63 -17.24
C GLU A 391 -6.64 18.59 -17.39
N PRO A 392 -6.39 17.37 -17.93
CA PRO A 392 -7.43 16.34 -18.02
C PRO A 392 -7.88 15.80 -16.65
N MET A 393 -7.11 16.01 -15.58
CA MET A 393 -7.51 15.71 -14.20
C MET A 393 -8.41 16.79 -13.58
N GLY A 394 -8.76 17.85 -14.32
CA GLY A 394 -9.68 18.92 -13.89
C GLY A 394 -8.99 20.15 -13.29
N MET A 395 -7.68 20.31 -13.44
CA MET A 395 -6.93 21.47 -12.91
C MET A 395 -6.78 22.57 -13.96
N ASP A 396 -7.02 23.81 -13.55
CA ASP A 396 -6.85 25.01 -14.37
C ASP A 396 -5.39 25.47 -14.35
N LEU A 397 -4.57 24.84 -15.22
CA LEU A 397 -3.14 25.07 -15.31
C LEU A 397 -2.78 26.19 -16.31
N GLU A 398 -1.99 27.16 -15.85
CA GLU A 398 -1.39 28.21 -16.67
C GLU A 398 0.12 28.29 -16.44
N PHE A 399 0.91 28.59 -17.46
CA PHE A 399 2.32 28.94 -17.32
C PHE A 399 2.55 30.43 -17.51
N ALA A 400 2.42 31.19 -16.42
CA ALA A 400 2.59 32.64 -16.42
C ALA A 400 4.04 33.05 -16.80
N LYS A 401 4.16 34.18 -17.51
CA LYS A 401 5.46 34.68 -18.00
C LYS A 401 6.31 35.19 -16.84
N GLY A 402 7.19 34.32 -16.33
CA GLY A 402 8.16 34.67 -15.29
C GLY A 402 7.91 33.98 -13.96
N ASP A 403 6.64 33.67 -13.65
CA ASP A 403 6.22 33.17 -12.33
C ASP A 403 6.06 31.65 -12.25
N GLY A 404 6.25 30.93 -13.37
CA GLY A 404 6.15 29.47 -13.41
C GLY A 404 4.71 28.98 -13.56
N PRO A 405 4.43 27.72 -13.22
CA PRO A 405 3.08 27.16 -13.31
C PRO A 405 2.19 27.74 -12.20
N VAL A 406 0.97 28.09 -12.58
CA VAL A 406 -0.10 28.58 -11.72
C VAL A 406 -1.29 27.65 -11.90
N ILE A 407 -1.87 27.21 -10.79
CA ILE A 407 -3.11 26.44 -10.76
C ILE A 407 -4.18 27.31 -10.12
N HIS A 408 -5.17 27.72 -10.92
CA HIS A 408 -6.19 28.70 -10.51
C HIS A 408 -7.24 28.12 -9.56
N ASN A 409 -7.40 26.79 -9.56
CA ASN A 409 -8.35 26.06 -8.74
C ASN A 409 -7.66 25.08 -7.76
N PRO A 410 -6.75 25.54 -6.89
CA PRO A 410 -5.93 24.66 -6.06
C PRO A 410 -6.74 23.91 -5.01
N LEU A 411 -6.25 22.74 -4.59
CA LEU A 411 -6.84 21.91 -3.53
C LEU A 411 -6.46 22.45 -2.14
N ARG A 412 -7.42 22.67 -1.24
CA ARG A 412 -7.15 23.22 0.11
C ARG A 412 -7.71 22.35 1.24
N GLU A 413 -8.79 21.63 0.97
CA GLU A 413 -9.49 20.75 1.91
C GLU A 413 -9.65 19.33 1.34
N ALA A 414 -9.91 18.36 2.23
CA ALA A 414 -10.10 16.94 1.88
C ALA A 414 -11.16 16.74 0.78
N LYS A 415 -12.30 17.41 0.90
CA LYS A 415 -13.40 17.36 -0.08
C LYS A 415 -13.00 17.87 -1.47
N ASP A 416 -11.94 18.68 -1.57
CA ASP A 416 -11.49 19.20 -2.87
C ASP A 416 -10.81 18.10 -3.69
N VAL A 417 -10.45 16.96 -3.08
CA VAL A 417 -9.96 15.78 -3.80
C VAL A 417 -11.07 15.15 -4.63
N ASP A 418 -12.33 15.24 -4.20
CA ASP A 418 -13.47 14.61 -4.88
C ASP A 418 -13.78 15.20 -6.26
N ARG A 419 -13.26 16.40 -6.58
CA ARG A 419 -13.38 17.01 -7.93
C ARG A 419 -12.27 16.60 -8.89
N ILE A 420 -11.25 15.87 -8.43
CA ILE A 420 -10.19 15.37 -9.32
C ILE A 420 -10.76 14.30 -10.22
N LEU A 421 -10.55 14.46 -11.53
CA LEU A 421 -11.01 13.50 -12.53
C LEU A 421 -9.97 12.39 -12.69
N GLU A 422 -10.43 11.14 -12.63
CA GLU A 422 -9.58 10.01 -12.98
C GLU A 422 -9.32 10.02 -14.50
N LEU A 423 -8.09 9.67 -14.89
CA LEU A 423 -7.74 9.51 -16.30
C LEU A 423 -8.25 8.16 -16.79
N GLU A 424 -9.38 8.16 -17.49
CA GLU A 424 -9.98 6.96 -18.07
C GLU A 424 -9.41 6.62 -19.45
N SER A 425 -8.77 7.59 -20.12
CA SER A 425 -8.23 7.49 -21.47
C SER A 425 -6.92 8.28 -21.62
N MET A 426 -5.98 7.74 -22.39
CA MET A 426 -4.72 8.40 -22.75
C MET A 426 -4.87 9.39 -23.91
N GLU A 427 -6.02 9.41 -24.60
CA GLU A 427 -6.24 10.23 -25.81
C GLU A 427 -5.94 11.72 -25.58
N THR A 428 -6.29 12.23 -24.40
CA THR A 428 -6.04 13.63 -24.03
C THR A 428 -4.56 13.98 -23.88
N LEU A 429 -3.69 12.97 -23.78
CA LEU A 429 -2.24 13.07 -23.63
C LEU A 429 -1.49 12.46 -24.83
N ASP A 430 -2.17 12.13 -25.93
CA ASP A 430 -1.58 11.52 -27.12
C ASP A 430 -0.43 12.35 -27.69
N PHE A 431 -0.49 13.68 -27.55
CA PHE A 431 0.60 14.58 -27.96
C PHE A 431 1.93 14.25 -27.28
N VAL A 432 1.93 13.74 -26.05
CA VAL A 432 3.16 13.31 -25.35
C VAL A 432 3.74 12.07 -26.03
N MET A 433 2.88 11.09 -26.32
CA MET A 433 3.28 9.84 -26.99
C MET A 433 3.76 10.12 -28.42
N GLU A 434 3.09 11.02 -29.13
CA GLU A 434 3.49 11.46 -30.47
C GLU A 434 4.80 12.23 -30.43
N THR A 435 5.03 13.08 -29.42
CA THR A 435 6.33 13.75 -29.20
C THR A 435 7.45 12.74 -29.03
N VAL A 436 7.23 11.67 -28.25
CA VAL A 436 8.21 10.58 -28.07
C VAL A 436 8.48 9.89 -29.41
N ARG A 437 7.43 9.57 -30.18
CA ARG A 437 7.53 8.90 -31.48
C ARG A 437 8.33 9.74 -32.49
N LEU A 438 7.98 11.02 -32.64
CA LEU A 438 8.66 11.95 -33.54
C LEU A 438 10.11 12.20 -33.11
N THR A 439 10.35 12.46 -31.83
CA THR A 439 11.71 12.63 -31.29
C THR A 439 12.54 11.39 -31.57
N ARG A 440 12.01 10.19 -31.34
CA ARG A 440 12.74 8.94 -31.61
C ARG A 440 13.02 8.76 -33.10
N GLN A 441 12.07 9.11 -33.98
CA GLN A 441 12.21 9.02 -35.43
C GLN A 441 13.30 9.96 -35.98
N GLU A 442 13.40 11.17 -35.44
CA GLU A 442 14.34 12.19 -35.93
C GLU A 442 15.71 12.17 -35.24
N MET A 443 15.78 11.61 -34.03
CA MET A 443 17.01 11.47 -33.26
C MET A 443 17.87 10.33 -33.79
N ALA A 444 19.19 10.55 -33.89
CA ALA A 444 20.16 9.52 -34.25
C ALA A 444 19.94 8.23 -33.45
N ALA A 445 19.94 7.07 -34.12
CA ALA A 445 19.50 5.80 -33.56
C ALA A 445 20.36 5.34 -32.37
N GLU A 446 21.61 5.80 -32.31
CA GLU A 446 22.61 5.53 -31.28
C GLU A 446 22.40 6.37 -30.01
N ILE A 447 21.66 7.48 -30.10
CA ILE A 447 21.37 8.34 -28.97
C ILE A 447 20.12 7.83 -28.25
N PRO A 448 20.20 7.32 -27.01
CA PRO A 448 19.02 6.93 -26.24
C PRO A 448 18.15 8.16 -25.93
N VAL A 449 16.83 7.96 -25.92
CA VAL A 449 15.85 9.00 -25.57
C VAL A 449 15.25 8.65 -24.21
N ILE A 450 15.43 9.53 -23.25
CA ILE A 450 14.98 9.39 -21.86
C ILE A 450 13.61 10.04 -21.71
N GLY A 451 12.61 9.24 -21.38
CA GLY A 451 11.33 9.74 -20.88
C GLY A 451 11.41 10.13 -19.41
N PHE A 452 10.50 10.98 -18.95
CA PHE A 452 10.31 11.24 -17.53
C PHE A 452 8.84 11.50 -17.22
N SER A 453 8.46 11.34 -15.95
CA SER A 453 7.12 11.65 -15.45
C SER A 453 7.21 12.33 -14.09
N GLY A 454 6.18 13.11 -13.75
CA GLY A 454 6.07 13.72 -12.44
C GLY A 454 5.76 12.66 -11.38
N ALA A 455 6.53 12.63 -10.28
CA ALA A 455 6.21 11.77 -9.15
C ALA A 455 4.85 12.19 -8.54
N PRO A 456 4.02 11.26 -8.02
CA PRO A 456 2.70 11.58 -7.48
C PRO A 456 2.71 12.73 -6.46
N PHE A 457 3.65 12.69 -5.52
CA PHE A 457 3.82 13.77 -4.53
C PHE A 457 4.12 15.12 -5.17
N THR A 458 4.91 15.15 -6.25
CA THR A 458 5.24 16.39 -6.97
C THR A 458 3.99 16.98 -7.62
N LEU A 459 3.24 16.16 -8.36
CA LEU A 459 2.00 16.59 -9.02
C LEU A 459 0.97 17.09 -8.02
N VAL A 460 0.73 16.33 -6.95
CA VAL A 460 -0.19 16.68 -5.87
C VAL A 460 0.25 17.96 -5.15
N SER A 461 1.56 18.15 -4.93
CA SER A 461 2.05 19.40 -4.33
C SER A 461 1.73 20.62 -5.20
N TYR A 462 1.85 20.53 -6.52
CA TYR A 462 1.43 21.63 -7.38
C TYR A 462 -0.07 21.88 -7.28
N MET A 463 -0.89 20.81 -7.36
CA MET A 463 -2.35 20.90 -7.22
C MET A 463 -2.77 21.55 -5.91
N ILE A 464 -2.11 21.20 -4.80
CA ILE A 464 -2.43 21.72 -3.47
C ILE A 464 -1.88 23.12 -3.27
N GLU A 465 -0.63 23.40 -3.65
CA GLU A 465 -0.01 24.70 -3.39
C GLU A 465 -0.59 25.79 -4.31
N GLY A 466 -0.96 25.44 -5.54
CA GLY A 466 -1.39 26.37 -6.58
C GLY A 466 -0.25 26.83 -7.50
N GLY A 467 0.95 26.27 -7.32
CA GLY A 467 2.16 26.67 -8.05
C GLY A 467 3.44 26.17 -7.37
N GLY A 468 4.59 26.73 -7.75
CA GLY A 468 5.86 26.39 -7.13
C GLY A 468 5.94 26.79 -5.66
N SER A 469 6.30 25.86 -4.78
CA SER A 469 6.44 26.10 -3.34
C SER A 469 7.79 25.61 -2.83
N ARG A 470 8.41 26.38 -1.94
CA ARG A 470 9.67 26.00 -1.26
C ARG A 470 9.43 25.25 0.04
N ASN A 471 8.33 25.57 0.72
CA ASN A 471 8.06 25.12 2.08
C ASN A 471 6.94 24.07 2.14
N TYR A 472 6.11 23.98 1.10
CA TYR A 472 5.01 23.02 0.97
C TYR A 472 4.03 23.11 2.15
N HIS A 473 3.69 24.33 2.58
CA HIS A 473 2.92 24.56 3.79
C HIS A 473 1.50 24.00 3.68
N HIS A 474 0.85 24.16 2.53
CA HIS A 474 -0.51 23.66 2.32
C HIS A 474 -0.53 22.15 2.15
N THR A 475 0.43 21.61 1.40
CA THR A 475 0.61 20.17 1.18
C THR A 475 0.79 19.45 2.50
N LYS A 476 1.77 19.88 3.31
CA LYS A 476 2.01 19.33 4.65
C LYS A 476 0.79 19.52 5.54
N GLY A 477 0.18 20.71 5.51
CA GLY A 477 -0.99 21.02 6.31
C GLY A 477 -2.21 20.15 5.98
N LEU A 478 -2.38 19.71 4.73
CA LEU A 478 -3.42 18.76 4.36
C LEU A 478 -3.11 17.36 4.90
N MET A 479 -1.88 16.87 4.68
CA MET A 479 -1.43 15.56 5.18
C MET A 479 -1.52 15.43 6.71
N TYR A 480 -1.31 16.52 7.45
CA TYR A 480 -1.44 16.51 8.92
C TYR A 480 -2.90 16.54 9.41
N ARG A 481 -3.84 17.04 8.61
CA ARG A 481 -5.23 17.26 9.03
C ARG A 481 -6.18 16.17 8.54
N ASP A 482 -5.79 15.44 7.49
CA ASP A 482 -6.58 14.38 6.90
C ASP A 482 -5.84 13.04 7.01
N ASN A 483 -6.40 12.10 7.75
CA ASN A 483 -5.83 10.76 7.92
C ASN A 483 -5.90 9.91 6.63
N GLY A 484 -6.69 10.33 5.63
CA GLY A 484 -6.79 9.69 4.33
C GLY A 484 -5.82 10.23 3.27
N ALA A 485 -5.07 11.30 3.57
CA ALA A 485 -4.14 11.98 2.66
C ALA A 485 -2.71 11.42 2.69
#